data_AF-A0A452ZFW0-F1
#
_entry.id   AF-A0A452ZFW0-F1
#
_cell.length_a   1.000
_cell.length_b   1.000
_cell.length_c   1.000
_cell.angle_alpha   90.00
_cell.angle_beta   90.00
_cell.angle_gamma   90.00
#
_symmetry.space_group_name_H-M   'P 1'
#
loop_
_entity.id
_entity.type
_entity.pdbx_description
1 polymer ?
#
loop_
_entity_poly.entity_id
_entity_poly.type
_entity_poly.pdbx_seq_one_letter_code
_entity_poly.pdbx_strand_id
1 'polypeptide(L)'
;MVESCSMDNHRRFVSNSANDLNQYSIPPSLREAISSVVLVTVGDTTWASGILLNKNGLVLTNAHLLEPWRFGRTSPLGLQHKTTSLAGEYLHGENKLLQSQHCKMSNEDSFKHEVSFFNLGSKREKRISVRLDDGEKQTWCSASVVFISKGPLDVALLQMEKIAIEFCAIRPEFVCPTAGSSAYVVGHGLLGPRSGLCSSLSSGVVSKVVQIPSAQHSHLPSNVQTDNMDLPVMLQTTAAVHPGSSGGVIVNSHGRMVGLITSNAKHGGGSTIPRLNFSIPCKSLEMVFKYAANGDYTILEQLDKPNELLSSVWALAQAPSSLPFLSSPPGKSGEGKVSEFSKFLANQKEGLTSISDLEAFLKHKIPSKI
;
A
#
# COMPACT_ATOMS: atom_id res chain seq x y z
N MET A 1 11.52 -60.15 -40.62
CA MET A 1 11.92 -60.16 -39.19
C MET A 1 13.26 -59.44 -39.14
N VAL A 2 13.22 -58.12 -38.92
CA VAL A 2 13.65 -57.39 -37.69
C VAL A 2 15.17 -57.37 -37.52
N GLU A 3 15.76 -56.17 -37.64
CA GLU A 3 16.81 -55.55 -36.79
C GLU A 3 17.33 -54.30 -37.54
N SER A 4 16.69 -53.14 -37.38
CA SER A 4 16.91 -52.09 -36.37
C SER A 4 18.31 -51.43 -36.45
N CYS A 5 18.29 -50.23 -37.03
CA CYS A 5 19.37 -49.26 -37.10
C CYS A 5 19.59 -48.60 -35.72
N SER A 6 20.85 -48.47 -35.28
CA SER A 6 21.25 -47.53 -34.22
C SER A 6 22.61 -46.96 -34.59
N MET A 7 22.62 -45.75 -35.15
CA MET A 7 23.82 -44.93 -35.29
C MET A 7 23.82 -43.90 -34.16
N ASP A 8 24.89 -43.94 -33.37
CA ASP A 8 25.29 -42.96 -32.38
C ASP A 8 25.32 -41.54 -32.95
N ASN A 9 24.76 -40.59 -32.20
CA ASN A 9 25.12 -39.18 -32.33
C ASN A 9 25.11 -38.50 -30.96
N HIS A 10 26.26 -37.91 -30.64
CA HIS A 10 26.61 -37.25 -29.39
C HIS A 10 25.53 -36.33 -28.82
N ARG A 11 25.05 -36.65 -27.61
CA ARG A 11 24.39 -35.68 -26.73
C ARG A 11 25.31 -35.41 -25.54
N ARG A 12 25.91 -34.23 -25.52
CA ARG A 12 26.66 -33.70 -24.38
C ARG A 12 25.78 -33.80 -23.13
N PHE A 13 26.16 -34.66 -22.19
CA PHE A 13 25.70 -34.58 -20.82
C PHE A 13 26.28 -33.29 -20.22
N VAL A 14 25.48 -32.24 -20.19
CA VAL A 14 25.71 -31.15 -19.24
C VAL A 14 25.17 -31.65 -17.91
N SER A 15 26.08 -32.07 -17.05
CA SER A 15 25.77 -32.33 -15.64
C SER A 15 25.12 -31.08 -15.06
N ASN A 16 23.89 -31.22 -14.56
CA ASN A 16 23.17 -30.16 -13.84
C ASN A 16 23.80 -29.92 -12.46
N SER A 17 25.05 -29.44 -12.43
CA SER A 17 25.76 -28.99 -11.24
C SER A 17 25.53 -27.49 -10.96
N ALA A 18 24.38 -26.95 -11.38
CA ALA A 18 24.04 -25.54 -11.24
C ALA A 18 23.05 -25.26 -10.09
N ASN A 19 22.88 -26.19 -9.15
CA ASN A 19 22.04 -25.99 -7.96
C ASN A 19 22.83 -25.62 -6.68
N ASP A 20 24.16 -25.54 -6.73
CA ASP A 20 25.00 -25.28 -5.55
C ASP A 20 25.42 -23.80 -5.36
N LEU A 21 24.70 -22.84 -5.95
CA LEU A 21 25.04 -21.41 -5.85
C LEU A 21 23.97 -20.48 -5.25
N ASN A 22 22.95 -21.00 -4.55
CA ASN A 22 22.02 -20.15 -3.78
C ASN A 22 22.02 -20.51 -2.29
N GLN A 23 23.02 -19.99 -1.56
CA GLN A 23 23.17 -20.09 -0.11
C GLN A 23 22.14 -19.28 0.72
N TYR A 24 20.96 -18.98 0.18
CA TYR A 24 19.87 -18.38 0.94
C TYR A 24 18.58 -19.18 0.75
N SER A 25 18.43 -20.25 1.53
CA SER A 25 17.13 -20.92 1.67
C SER A 25 16.15 -19.95 2.36
N ILE A 26 15.11 -19.53 1.64
CA ILE A 26 14.01 -18.74 2.22
C ILE A 26 13.42 -19.54 3.40
N PRO A 27 13.36 -18.97 4.63
CA PRO A 27 12.80 -19.66 5.78
C PRO A 27 11.37 -20.15 5.52
N PRO A 28 10.95 -21.30 6.06
CA PRO A 28 9.59 -21.83 5.85
C PRO A 28 8.49 -20.82 6.21
N SER A 29 8.66 -20.07 7.30
CA SER A 29 7.72 -19.03 7.71
C SER A 29 7.60 -17.87 6.70
N LEU A 30 8.70 -17.49 6.06
CA LEU A 30 8.68 -16.48 5.01
C LEU A 30 8.04 -17.02 3.73
N ARG A 31 8.21 -18.31 3.43
CA ARG A 31 7.50 -18.98 2.31
C ARG A 31 5.99 -19.01 2.54
N GLU A 32 5.54 -19.37 3.73
CA GLU A 32 4.12 -19.31 4.11
C GLU A 32 3.55 -17.89 3.90
N ALA A 33 4.27 -16.86 4.34
CA ALA A 33 3.86 -15.48 4.12
C ALA A 33 3.78 -15.12 2.63
N ILE A 34 4.74 -15.56 1.81
CA ILE A 34 4.72 -15.34 0.36
C ILE A 34 3.48 -15.99 -0.27
N SER A 35 3.15 -17.23 0.10
CA SER A 35 1.96 -17.94 -0.39
C SER A 35 0.62 -17.32 0.04
N SER A 36 0.62 -16.44 1.05
CA SER A 36 -0.58 -15.69 1.45
C SER A 36 -0.81 -14.40 0.64
N VAL A 37 0.14 -14.00 -0.21
CA VAL A 37 0.05 -12.81 -1.05
C VAL A 37 -0.49 -13.19 -2.42
N VAL A 38 -1.49 -12.44 -2.89
CA VAL A 38 -2.18 -12.68 -4.15
C VAL A 38 -2.06 -11.49 -5.08
N LEU A 39 -2.20 -11.74 -6.38
CA LEU A 39 -2.35 -10.68 -7.36
C LEU A 39 -3.84 -10.35 -7.50
N VAL A 40 -4.21 -9.07 -7.47
CA VAL A 40 -5.59 -8.61 -7.66
C VAL A 40 -5.67 -7.78 -8.93
N THR A 41 -6.60 -8.09 -9.82
CA THR A 41 -6.92 -7.27 -11.00
C THR A 41 -8.33 -6.70 -10.90
N VAL A 42 -8.50 -5.49 -11.43
CA VAL A 42 -9.78 -4.80 -11.56
C VAL A 42 -9.96 -4.38 -13.02
N GLY A 43 -10.79 -5.13 -13.75
CA GLY A 43 -10.83 -5.07 -15.21
C GLY A 43 -9.51 -5.50 -15.84
N ASP A 44 -9.18 -4.94 -17.01
CA ASP A 44 -8.04 -5.38 -17.82
C ASP A 44 -6.76 -4.55 -17.63
N THR A 45 -6.85 -3.42 -16.90
CA THR A 45 -5.78 -2.39 -16.89
C THR A 45 -5.21 -2.13 -15.51
N THR A 46 -6.00 -2.34 -14.46
CA THR A 46 -5.59 -2.01 -13.09
C THR A 46 -5.31 -3.30 -12.34
N TRP A 47 -4.20 -3.33 -11.64
CA TRP A 47 -3.83 -4.45 -10.79
C TRP A 47 -3.02 -3.95 -9.59
N ALA A 48 -3.03 -4.76 -8.55
CA ALA A 48 -2.29 -4.56 -7.33
C ALA A 48 -2.05 -5.92 -6.65
N SER A 49 -1.65 -5.89 -5.39
CA SER A 49 -1.50 -7.06 -4.55
C SER A 49 -2.66 -7.15 -3.55
N GLY A 50 -2.83 -8.32 -2.95
CA GLY A 50 -3.74 -8.55 -1.83
C GLY A 50 -3.16 -9.57 -0.87
N ILE A 51 -3.77 -9.71 0.30
CA ILE A 51 -3.33 -10.61 1.36
C ILE A 51 -4.50 -11.48 1.81
N LEU A 52 -4.32 -12.80 1.79
CA LEU A 52 -5.29 -13.76 2.31
C LEU A 52 -5.36 -13.67 3.84
N LEU A 53 -6.52 -13.28 4.38
CA LEU A 53 -6.75 -13.13 5.82
C LEU A 53 -7.25 -14.41 6.49
N ASN A 54 -7.90 -15.30 5.74
CA ASN A 54 -8.44 -16.55 6.27
C ASN A 54 -8.50 -17.64 5.20
N LYS A 55 -8.76 -18.88 5.65
CA LYS A 55 -8.90 -20.06 4.79
C LYS A 55 -10.14 -20.04 3.88
N ASN A 56 -11.04 -19.08 4.06
CA ASN A 56 -12.28 -18.95 3.29
C ASN A 56 -12.13 -18.00 2.08
N GLY A 57 -10.95 -17.43 1.86
CA GLY A 57 -10.68 -16.58 0.70
C GLY A 57 -11.05 -15.11 0.90
N LEU A 58 -11.07 -14.63 2.16
CA LEU A 58 -11.15 -13.20 2.44
C LEU A 58 -9.80 -12.55 2.17
N VAL A 59 -9.77 -11.53 1.32
CA VAL A 59 -8.56 -10.84 0.86
C VAL A 59 -8.58 -9.38 1.32
N LEU A 60 -7.49 -8.94 1.95
CA LEU A 60 -7.20 -7.55 2.26
C LEU A 60 -6.43 -6.90 1.12
N THR A 61 -6.83 -5.69 0.72
CA THR A 61 -6.08 -4.83 -0.20
C THR A 61 -6.33 -3.35 0.13
N ASN A 62 -5.80 -2.43 -0.68
CA ASN A 62 -6.07 -1.00 -0.52
C ASN A 62 -7.40 -0.60 -1.19
N ALA A 63 -8.11 0.36 -0.59
CA ALA A 63 -9.36 0.87 -1.15
C ALA A 63 -9.13 1.64 -2.47
N HIS A 64 -8.01 2.33 -2.63
CA HIS A 64 -7.70 3.05 -3.86
C HIS A 64 -7.54 2.15 -5.10
N LEU A 65 -7.40 0.84 -4.93
CA LEU A 65 -7.48 -0.12 -6.04
C LEU A 65 -8.87 -0.09 -6.70
N LEU A 66 -9.92 0.04 -5.88
CA LEU A 66 -11.32 0.07 -6.30
C LEU A 66 -11.81 1.52 -6.51
N GLU A 67 -11.28 2.46 -5.73
CA GLU A 67 -11.62 3.89 -5.77
C GLU A 67 -10.38 4.79 -6.02
N PRO A 68 -9.79 4.83 -7.23
CA PRO A 68 -8.54 5.56 -7.50
C PRO A 68 -8.59 7.07 -7.26
N TRP A 69 -9.78 7.67 -7.24
CA TRP A 69 -9.98 9.10 -6.99
C TRP A 69 -9.79 9.51 -5.52
N ARG A 70 -9.74 8.54 -4.60
CA ARG A 70 -9.73 8.76 -3.15
C ARG A 70 -8.62 9.68 -2.65
N PHE A 71 -7.45 9.65 -3.30
CA PHE A 71 -6.29 10.50 -2.96
C PHE A 71 -5.92 11.48 -4.07
N GLY A 72 -6.76 11.60 -5.10
CA GLY A 72 -6.48 12.35 -6.31
C GLY A 72 -7.03 13.78 -6.31
N ARG A 73 -6.56 14.66 -5.41
CA ARG A 73 -6.61 16.14 -5.59
C ARG A 73 -5.49 16.85 -4.81
N THR A 74 -4.31 16.90 -5.41
CA THR A 74 -3.30 17.95 -5.13
C THR A 74 -2.69 18.40 -6.45
N SER A 75 -3.45 19.19 -7.21
CA SER A 75 -2.89 20.09 -8.23
C SER A 75 -3.34 21.51 -7.86
N PRO A 76 -2.43 22.39 -7.42
CA PRO A 76 -2.74 23.81 -7.34
C PRO A 76 -2.85 24.33 -8.78
N LEU A 77 -3.83 25.19 -9.03
CA LEU A 77 -4.35 25.63 -10.34
C LEU A 77 -5.31 24.65 -11.03
N GLY A 78 -6.60 24.91 -10.81
CA GLY A 78 -7.62 24.59 -11.79
C GLY A 78 -7.35 25.36 -13.07
N LEU A 79 -6.74 24.70 -14.05
CA LEU A 79 -6.85 25.08 -15.45
C LEU A 79 -7.29 23.83 -16.21
N GLN A 80 -8.59 23.79 -16.50
CA GLN A 80 -9.20 22.83 -17.41
C GLN A 80 -8.61 23.05 -18.81
N HIS A 81 -7.51 22.38 -19.14
CA HIS A 81 -7.15 22.15 -20.54
C HIS A 81 -7.64 20.78 -20.96
N LYS A 82 -8.83 20.84 -21.54
CA LYS A 82 -9.50 19.83 -22.35
C LYS A 82 -8.59 19.49 -23.54
N THR A 83 -7.80 18.41 -23.46
CA THR A 83 -7.14 17.84 -24.64
C THR A 83 -8.13 16.90 -25.33
N THR A 84 -9.04 17.47 -26.12
CA THR A 84 -9.83 16.73 -27.09
C THR A 84 -8.93 16.36 -28.27
N SER A 85 -8.72 15.05 -28.44
CA SER A 85 -8.28 14.43 -29.69
C SER A 85 -9.17 14.90 -30.84
N LEU A 86 -8.57 15.57 -31.83
CA LEU A 86 -9.23 15.92 -33.09
C LEU A 86 -9.62 14.65 -33.84
N ALA A 87 -10.92 14.43 -33.99
CA ALA A 87 -11.50 13.78 -35.17
C ALA A 87 -12.93 14.29 -35.34
N GLY A 88 -13.15 15.04 -36.42
CA GLY A 88 -14.39 15.00 -37.20
C GLY A 88 -15.66 15.66 -36.65
N GLU A 89 -16.01 16.76 -37.31
CA GLU A 89 -17.38 17.13 -37.74
C GLU A 89 -18.20 18.09 -36.86
N TYR A 90 -18.56 19.18 -37.55
CA TYR A 90 -19.38 20.30 -37.15
C TYR A 90 -20.84 19.88 -36.88
N LEU A 91 -21.48 20.49 -35.88
CA LEU A 91 -22.66 21.34 -36.07
C LEU A 91 -23.08 22.03 -34.75
N HIS A 92 -23.73 23.15 -34.94
CA HIS A 92 -24.02 24.29 -34.06
C HIS A 92 -25.19 24.03 -33.09
N GLY A 93 -25.22 24.65 -31.90
CA GLY A 93 -26.45 24.67 -31.07
C GLY A 93 -26.28 25.03 -29.60
N GLU A 94 -26.12 26.32 -29.34
CA GLU A 94 -26.60 27.14 -28.20
C GLU A 94 -26.58 26.68 -26.72
N ASN A 95 -25.94 27.56 -25.95
CA ASN A 95 -26.04 27.87 -24.52
C ASN A 95 -27.39 27.59 -23.83
N LYS A 96 -27.32 26.98 -22.63
CA LYS A 96 -28.08 27.50 -21.48
C LYS A 96 -27.40 27.16 -20.14
N LEU A 97 -26.92 28.24 -19.54
CA LEU A 97 -26.55 28.42 -18.14
C LEU A 97 -27.77 28.09 -17.26
N LEU A 98 -27.66 27.10 -16.35
CA LEU A 98 -28.56 27.01 -15.20
C LEU A 98 -27.76 26.71 -13.94
N GLN A 99 -27.97 27.61 -12.99
CA GLN A 99 -27.31 27.75 -11.71
C GLN A 99 -27.64 26.60 -10.76
N SER A 100 -26.64 26.32 -9.93
CA SER A 100 -26.72 25.75 -8.58
C SER A 100 -28.07 26.00 -7.89
N GLN A 101 -28.82 24.93 -7.65
CA GLN A 101 -29.85 24.91 -6.62
C GLN A 101 -29.44 24.02 -5.45
N HIS A 102 -29.29 24.72 -4.35
CA HIS A 102 -29.09 24.28 -2.99
C HIS A 102 -30.38 23.60 -2.51
N CYS A 103 -30.33 22.35 -2.02
CA CYS A 103 -31.47 21.74 -1.30
C CYS A 103 -30.99 21.12 0.01
N LYS A 104 -31.51 21.68 1.11
CA LYS A 104 -31.52 21.13 2.48
C LYS A 104 -32.87 20.44 2.70
N MET A 105 -32.86 19.23 3.27
CA MET A 105 -33.88 18.61 4.15
C MET A 105 -33.30 17.23 4.52
N SER A 106 -32.91 16.89 5.76
CA SER A 106 -33.63 16.68 7.03
C SER A 106 -33.45 15.21 7.42
N ASN A 107 -33.00 14.96 8.65
CA ASN A 107 -32.79 13.64 9.23
C ASN A 107 -34.13 12.95 9.53
N GLU A 108 -34.24 11.69 9.12
CA GLU A 108 -34.59 10.51 9.93
C GLU A 108 -34.99 9.39 8.96
N ASP A 109 -34.11 8.40 8.77
CA ASP A 109 -34.53 6.99 8.76
C ASP A 109 -33.34 6.03 8.63
N SER A 110 -33.42 4.95 9.41
CA SER A 110 -32.59 3.74 9.45
C SER A 110 -31.50 3.53 8.39
N PHE A 111 -30.23 3.72 8.77
CA PHE A 111 -29.08 3.34 7.94
C PHE A 111 -28.90 1.82 7.96
N LYS A 112 -29.54 1.14 7.01
CA LYS A 112 -29.02 -0.12 6.49
C LYS A 112 -27.72 0.18 5.75
N HIS A 113 -26.70 -0.62 5.99
CA HIS A 113 -25.40 -0.52 5.33
C HIS A 113 -25.52 -0.94 3.86
N GLU A 114 -26.15 -0.11 3.03
CA GLU A 114 -26.11 -0.24 1.58
C GLU A 114 -24.72 0.18 1.12
N VAL A 115 -23.97 -0.78 0.57
CA VAL A 115 -22.83 -0.51 -0.29
C VAL A 115 -23.30 0.51 -1.32
N SER A 116 -22.81 1.75 -1.26
CA SER A 116 -23.30 2.84 -2.10
C SER A 116 -23.19 2.45 -3.57
N PHE A 117 -24.30 2.03 -4.17
CA PHE A 117 -24.39 1.72 -5.58
C PHE A 117 -24.25 3.05 -6.35
N PHE A 118 -23.06 3.21 -6.92
CA PHE A 118 -22.66 4.13 -7.98
C PHE A 118 -23.77 4.99 -8.59
N ASN A 119 -23.82 6.27 -8.21
CA ASN A 119 -24.53 7.28 -8.98
C ASN A 119 -23.55 7.97 -9.95
N LEU A 120 -23.29 7.35 -11.10
CA LEU A 120 -22.92 8.01 -12.37
C LEU A 120 -23.00 7.01 -13.53
N GLY A 121 -24.04 7.12 -14.36
CA GLY A 121 -24.18 6.60 -15.72
C GLY A 121 -23.55 5.24 -16.07
N SER A 122 -24.38 4.20 -16.18
CA SER A 122 -24.17 2.96 -16.95
C SER A 122 -22.72 2.49 -17.14
N LYS A 123 -22.03 2.11 -16.07
CA LYS A 123 -20.75 1.39 -16.15
C LYS A 123 -20.94 -0.04 -15.67
N ARG A 124 -20.63 -1.01 -16.55
CA ARG A 124 -20.46 -2.42 -16.18
C ARG A 124 -19.57 -2.49 -14.94
N GLU A 125 -20.03 -3.18 -13.91
CA GLU A 125 -19.23 -3.48 -12.73
C GLU A 125 -17.91 -4.12 -13.19
N LYS A 126 -16.79 -3.51 -12.80
CA LYS A 126 -15.48 -4.00 -13.25
C LYS A 126 -15.24 -5.35 -12.60
N ARG A 127 -15.00 -6.37 -13.41
CA ARG A 127 -14.66 -7.72 -12.93
C ARG A 127 -13.42 -7.65 -12.04
N ILE A 128 -13.53 -8.18 -10.83
CA ILE A 128 -12.40 -8.36 -9.93
C ILE A 128 -11.95 -9.81 -10.04
N SER A 129 -10.66 -10.02 -10.26
CA SER A 129 -10.08 -11.36 -10.31
C SER A 129 -8.83 -11.41 -9.44
N VAL A 130 -8.67 -12.53 -8.75
CA VAL A 130 -7.56 -12.79 -7.83
C VAL A 130 -6.78 -13.97 -8.38
N ARG A 131 -5.45 -13.83 -8.47
CA ARG A 131 -4.54 -14.92 -8.84
C ARG A 131 -3.80 -15.42 -7.61
N LEU A 132 -3.85 -16.73 -7.42
CA LEU A 132 -3.08 -17.48 -6.43
C LEU A 132 -1.90 -18.13 -7.14
N ASP A 133 -0.73 -18.06 -6.51
CA ASP A 133 0.50 -18.68 -7.01
C ASP A 133 0.96 -19.78 -6.05
N ASP A 134 0.99 -21.02 -6.52
CA ASP A 134 1.49 -22.20 -5.80
C ASP A 134 2.63 -22.85 -6.61
N GLY A 135 3.85 -22.40 -6.33
CA GLY A 135 5.00 -22.73 -7.16
C GLY A 135 4.79 -22.23 -8.59
N GLU A 136 4.82 -23.14 -9.56
CA GLU A 136 4.57 -22.84 -10.98
C GLU A 136 3.08 -22.81 -11.36
N LYS A 137 2.19 -23.23 -10.45
CA LYS A 137 0.76 -23.30 -10.72
C LYS A 137 0.09 -21.98 -10.37
N GLN A 138 -0.56 -21.36 -11.36
CA GLN A 138 -1.34 -20.14 -11.18
C GLN A 138 -2.83 -20.43 -11.34
N THR A 139 -3.63 -20.01 -10.35
CA THR A 139 -5.09 -20.20 -10.37
C THR A 139 -5.77 -18.85 -10.26
N TRP A 140 -6.68 -18.56 -11.20
CA TRP A 140 -7.49 -17.35 -11.18
C TRP A 140 -8.88 -17.64 -10.62
N CYS A 141 -9.36 -16.74 -9.77
CA CYS A 141 -10.70 -16.79 -9.19
C CYS A 141 -11.37 -15.43 -9.32
N SER A 142 -12.68 -15.39 -9.50
CA SER A 142 -13.42 -14.13 -9.36
C SER A 142 -13.51 -13.75 -7.87
N ALA A 143 -13.69 -12.47 -7.60
CA ALA A 143 -13.96 -11.99 -6.26
C ALA A 143 -15.03 -10.89 -6.26
N SER A 144 -15.75 -10.77 -5.15
CA SER A 144 -16.71 -9.70 -4.90
C SER A 144 -16.19 -8.76 -3.81
N VAL A 145 -16.62 -7.50 -3.85
CA VAL A 145 -16.32 -6.54 -2.78
C VAL A 145 -17.14 -6.90 -1.54
N VAL A 146 -16.47 -6.97 -0.39
CA VAL A 146 -17.11 -7.13 0.93
C VAL A 146 -17.21 -5.79 1.63
N PHE A 147 -16.12 -5.01 1.59
CA PHE A 147 -16.02 -3.75 2.31
C PHE A 147 -15.04 -2.82 1.60
N ILE A 148 -15.37 -1.53 1.58
CA ILE A 148 -14.46 -0.46 1.20
C ILE A 148 -14.55 0.58 2.31
N SER A 149 -13.48 0.70 3.11
CA SER A 149 -13.38 1.69 4.17
C SER A 149 -13.78 3.06 3.64
N LYS A 150 -14.54 3.87 4.38
CA LYS A 150 -14.81 5.29 4.09
C LYS A 150 -14.01 6.22 4.99
N GLY A 151 -13.36 5.67 6.01
CA GLY A 151 -12.51 6.41 6.91
C GLY A 151 -11.10 6.66 6.35
N PRO A 152 -10.16 7.07 7.23
CA PRO A 152 -8.82 7.50 6.82
C PRO A 152 -7.90 6.35 6.41
N LEU A 153 -8.20 5.11 6.85
CA LEU A 153 -7.40 3.95 6.46
C LEU A 153 -7.81 3.46 5.06
N ASP A 154 -6.81 3.35 4.20
CA ASP A 154 -6.96 2.91 2.81
C ASP A 154 -7.05 1.38 2.72
N VAL A 155 -8.21 0.85 3.10
CA VAL A 155 -8.45 -0.59 3.26
C VAL A 155 -9.72 -1.01 2.51
N ALA A 156 -9.62 -2.10 1.76
CA ALA A 156 -10.77 -2.81 1.20
C ALA A 156 -10.65 -4.31 1.45
N LEU A 157 -11.81 -4.97 1.57
CA LEU A 157 -11.93 -6.42 1.69
C LEU A 157 -12.65 -6.98 0.48
N LEU A 158 -12.10 -8.06 -0.07
CA LEU A 158 -12.65 -8.82 -1.17
C LEU A 158 -12.93 -10.25 -0.71
N GLN A 159 -13.99 -10.85 -1.21
CA GLN A 159 -14.30 -12.27 -1.00
C GLN A 159 -14.07 -13.01 -2.31
N MET A 160 -13.15 -13.96 -2.30
CA MET A 160 -12.95 -14.85 -3.43
C MET A 160 -14.10 -15.85 -3.54
N GLU A 161 -14.46 -16.21 -4.77
CA GLU A 161 -15.33 -17.36 -5.01
C GLU A 161 -14.68 -18.64 -4.46
N LYS A 162 -15.50 -19.49 -3.84
CA LYS A 162 -15.01 -20.69 -3.15
C LYS A 162 -14.41 -21.67 -4.16
N ILE A 163 -13.15 -22.05 -3.93
CA ILE A 163 -12.46 -23.11 -4.67
C ILE A 163 -12.08 -24.25 -3.74
N ALA A 164 -11.83 -25.44 -4.29
CA ALA A 164 -11.45 -26.64 -3.53
C ALA A 164 -9.97 -26.63 -3.11
N ILE A 165 -9.48 -25.50 -2.59
CA ILE A 165 -8.10 -25.32 -2.11
C ILE A 165 -8.18 -24.66 -0.73
N GLU A 166 -7.42 -25.17 0.24
CA GLU A 166 -7.24 -24.48 1.51
C GLU A 166 -6.19 -23.38 1.36
N PHE A 167 -6.54 -22.16 1.75
CA PHE A 167 -5.66 -21.00 1.63
C PHE A 167 -4.73 -20.85 2.83
N CYS A 168 -3.49 -20.43 2.58
CA CYS A 168 -2.55 -20.02 3.62
C CYS A 168 -2.88 -18.58 4.06
N ALA A 169 -3.46 -18.44 5.25
CA ALA A 169 -3.75 -17.13 5.83
C ALA A 169 -2.47 -16.48 6.38
N ILE A 170 -2.32 -15.17 6.15
CA ILE A 170 -1.21 -14.41 6.72
C ILE A 170 -1.28 -14.42 8.26
N ARG A 171 -0.11 -14.51 8.90
CA ARG A 171 0.00 -14.45 10.37
C ARG A 171 0.26 -13.01 10.79
N PRO A 172 -0.64 -12.34 11.53
CA PRO A 172 -0.41 -10.96 11.98
C PRO A 172 0.61 -10.89 13.13
N GLU A 173 1.33 -9.77 13.21
CA GLU A 173 2.11 -9.34 14.37
C GLU A 173 1.59 -7.97 14.82
N PHE A 174 0.84 -7.94 15.92
CA PHE A 174 0.26 -6.71 16.45
C PHE A 174 1.25 -5.92 17.33
N VAL A 175 2.39 -6.51 17.69
CA VAL A 175 3.47 -5.78 18.32
C VAL A 175 4.11 -4.85 17.29
N CYS A 176 4.19 -3.57 17.63
CA CYS A 176 4.81 -2.57 16.77
C CYS A 176 6.29 -2.92 16.52
N PRO A 177 6.77 -2.94 15.26
CA PRO A 177 8.18 -3.18 14.98
C PRO A 177 9.04 -2.00 15.46
N THR A 178 10.30 -2.27 15.76
CA THR A 178 11.30 -1.26 16.12
C THR A 178 12.05 -0.77 14.88
N ALA A 179 12.45 0.51 14.87
CA ALA A 179 13.32 1.03 13.83
C ALA A 179 14.65 0.25 13.79
N GLY A 180 15.12 -0.07 12.59
CA GLY A 180 16.28 -0.93 12.34
C GLY A 180 15.99 -2.43 12.27
N SER A 181 14.80 -2.90 12.69
CA SER A 181 14.42 -4.31 12.55
C SER A 181 14.25 -4.73 11.08
N SER A 182 14.56 -5.99 10.78
CA SER A 182 14.43 -6.54 9.41
C SER A 182 12.99 -6.49 8.91
N ALA A 183 12.83 -6.05 7.67
CA ALA A 183 11.56 -5.98 6.98
C ALA A 183 11.68 -6.58 5.58
N TYR A 184 10.71 -7.41 5.22
CA TYR A 184 10.61 -8.03 3.91
C TYR A 184 9.31 -7.59 3.25
N VAL A 185 9.40 -7.02 2.06
CA VAL A 185 8.26 -6.62 1.24
C VAL A 185 7.93 -7.74 0.27
N VAL A 186 6.67 -8.15 0.26
CA VAL A 186 6.15 -9.13 -0.71
C VAL A 186 4.95 -8.53 -1.45
N GLY A 187 4.99 -8.58 -2.78
CA GLY A 187 3.92 -8.06 -3.62
C GLY A 187 4.18 -8.27 -5.10
N HIS A 188 3.13 -8.10 -5.91
CA HIS A 188 3.16 -8.31 -7.35
C HIS A 188 3.71 -7.13 -8.17
N GLY A 189 4.50 -6.22 -7.57
CA GLY A 189 4.88 -4.93 -8.15
C GLY A 189 5.69 -4.92 -9.46
N LEU A 190 6.58 -5.89 -9.65
CA LEU A 190 7.68 -5.71 -10.61
C LEU A 190 7.25 -5.85 -12.08
N LEU A 191 6.36 -6.81 -12.36
CA LEU A 191 5.89 -7.11 -13.70
C LEU A 191 4.37 -7.31 -13.68
N GLY A 192 3.69 -6.78 -14.70
CA GLY A 192 2.24 -6.81 -14.75
C GLY A 192 1.65 -8.23 -14.79
N PRO A 193 0.32 -8.36 -14.65
CA PRO A 193 -0.37 -9.65 -14.47
C PRO A 193 -0.13 -10.69 -15.57
N ARG A 194 0.23 -10.22 -16.78
CA ARG A 194 0.48 -11.06 -17.97
C ARG A 194 1.88 -11.66 -18.01
N SER A 195 2.78 -11.27 -17.12
CA SER A 195 4.16 -11.76 -17.09
C SER A 195 4.28 -13.22 -16.65
N GLY A 196 3.24 -13.76 -16.00
CA GLY A 196 3.30 -15.09 -15.38
C GLY A 196 4.27 -15.19 -14.20
N LEU A 197 4.88 -14.09 -13.74
CA LEU A 197 5.76 -14.13 -12.58
C LEU A 197 4.99 -14.11 -11.26
N CYS A 198 5.51 -14.84 -10.28
CA CYS A 198 5.07 -14.80 -8.90
C CYS A 198 5.36 -13.45 -8.23
N SER A 199 4.90 -13.27 -7.00
CA SER A 199 5.20 -12.09 -6.20
C SER A 199 6.72 -11.86 -6.06
N SER A 200 7.14 -10.61 -6.11
CA SER A 200 8.52 -10.21 -5.79
C SER A 200 8.75 -10.16 -4.28
N LEU A 201 9.98 -10.48 -3.85
CA LEU A 201 10.47 -10.34 -2.48
C LEU A 201 11.59 -9.31 -2.46
N SER A 202 11.49 -8.29 -1.60
CA SER A 202 12.58 -7.34 -1.36
C SER A 202 12.90 -7.24 0.13
N SER A 203 14.18 -7.06 0.46
CA SER A 203 14.66 -6.98 1.85
C SER A 203 15.13 -5.55 2.18
N GLY A 204 14.93 -5.17 3.44
CA GLY A 204 15.37 -3.93 4.02
C GLY A 204 15.15 -3.92 5.53
N VAL A 205 14.96 -2.73 6.09
CA VAL A 205 14.68 -2.51 7.51
C VAL A 205 13.52 -1.56 7.69
N VAL A 206 12.83 -1.66 8.83
CA VAL A 206 11.91 -0.62 9.29
C VAL A 206 12.71 0.65 9.54
N SER A 207 12.49 1.70 8.73
CA SER A 207 13.21 2.96 8.87
C SER A 207 12.56 3.89 9.88
N LYS A 208 11.23 3.88 9.96
CA LYS A 208 10.47 4.73 10.89
C LYS A 208 9.09 4.15 11.15
N VAL A 209 8.62 4.34 12.37
CA VAL A 209 7.21 4.18 12.73
C VAL A 209 6.71 5.54 13.21
N VAL A 210 5.64 6.04 12.60
CA VAL A 210 4.92 7.23 13.07
C VAL A 210 3.83 6.76 14.02
N GLN A 211 3.75 7.38 15.19
CA GLN A 211 2.79 7.03 16.23
C GLN A 211 1.98 8.27 16.64
N ILE A 212 0.73 8.08 17.01
CA ILE A 212 -0.12 9.09 17.66
C ILE A 212 -0.07 8.87 19.17
N PRO A 213 0.39 9.86 19.96
CA PRO A 213 0.49 9.73 21.40
C PRO A 213 -0.84 9.37 22.08
N SER A 214 -0.78 8.52 23.10
CA SER A 214 -1.96 8.09 23.89
C SER A 214 -2.76 9.25 24.48
N ALA A 215 -2.09 10.34 24.87
CA ALA A 215 -2.73 11.57 25.36
C ALA A 215 -3.67 12.24 24.35
N GLN A 216 -3.52 11.93 23.06
CA GLN A 216 -4.35 12.47 21.97
C GLN A 216 -5.42 11.46 21.50
N HIS A 217 -5.58 10.33 22.21
CA HIS A 217 -6.60 9.32 21.93
C HIS A 217 -8.01 9.75 22.36
N SER A 218 -8.18 10.90 23.02
CA SER A 218 -9.49 11.43 23.44
C SER A 218 -10.47 11.68 22.29
N HIS A 219 -10.01 11.62 21.03
CA HIS A 219 -10.83 11.70 19.82
C HIS A 219 -10.96 10.36 19.07
N LEU A 220 -10.51 9.24 19.65
CA LEU A 220 -10.58 7.89 19.09
C LEU A 220 -11.77 7.11 19.71
N PRO A 221 -12.51 6.30 18.94
CA PRO A 221 -13.63 5.51 19.48
C PRO A 221 -13.21 4.57 20.63
N SER A 222 -13.96 4.65 21.73
CA SER A 222 -13.69 4.17 23.09
C SER A 222 -13.71 2.65 23.31
N ASN A 223 -13.40 1.84 22.30
CA ASN A 223 -13.52 0.38 22.37
C ASN A 223 -12.37 -0.40 21.72
N VAL A 224 -11.32 0.30 21.28
CA VAL A 224 -9.99 -0.33 21.24
C VAL A 224 -9.51 -0.35 22.69
N GLN A 225 -9.12 -1.51 23.22
CA GLN A 225 -8.28 -1.56 24.42
C GLN A 225 -6.96 -0.88 24.05
N THR A 226 -6.95 0.45 24.06
CA THR A 226 -5.74 1.24 24.10
C THR A 226 -5.26 1.09 25.52
N ASP A 227 -4.52 0.00 25.78
CA ASP A 227 -3.41 0.08 26.74
C ASP A 227 -2.73 1.43 26.47
N ASN A 228 -2.46 2.25 27.48
CA ASN A 228 -1.93 3.63 27.42
C ASN A 228 -0.63 3.79 26.58
N MET A 229 -0.68 3.44 25.30
CA MET A 229 0.42 3.18 24.40
C MET A 229 0.14 3.93 23.12
N ASP A 230 1.20 4.49 22.54
CA ASP A 230 1.08 5.27 21.33
C ASP A 230 0.61 4.38 20.17
N LEU A 231 -0.34 4.89 19.39
CA LEU A 231 -0.94 4.13 18.29
C LEU A 231 -0.04 4.26 17.06
N PRO A 232 0.59 3.17 16.55
CA PRO A 232 1.30 3.23 15.29
C PRO A 232 0.30 3.47 14.16
N VAL A 233 0.59 4.43 13.29
CA VAL A 233 -0.32 4.87 12.21
C VAL A 233 0.32 4.82 10.84
N MET A 234 1.65 4.78 10.76
CA MET A 234 2.38 4.68 9.50
C MET A 234 3.73 4.00 9.71
N LEU A 235 4.04 3.05 8.83
CA LEU A 235 5.31 2.33 8.77
C LEU A 235 6.07 2.74 7.52
N GLN A 236 7.38 2.94 7.65
CA GLN A 236 8.30 3.17 6.54
C GLN A 236 9.38 2.08 6.54
N THR A 237 9.75 1.58 5.36
CA THR A 237 10.83 0.61 5.19
C THR A 237 11.77 0.99 4.05
N THR A 238 13.04 0.60 4.16
CA THR A 238 14.04 0.72 3.09
C THR A 238 13.97 -0.40 2.04
N ALA A 239 13.14 -1.42 2.31
CA ALA A 239 12.81 -2.46 1.34
C ALA A 239 12.15 -1.81 0.10
N ALA A 240 12.51 -2.28 -1.08
CA ALA A 240 11.99 -1.71 -2.32
C ALA A 240 10.52 -2.10 -2.53
N VAL A 241 9.67 -1.08 -2.73
CA VAL A 241 8.26 -1.23 -3.08
C VAL A 241 8.07 -0.68 -4.49
N HIS A 242 7.51 -1.50 -5.38
CA HIS A 242 7.25 -1.15 -6.78
C HIS A 242 5.76 -0.87 -7.03
N PRO A 243 5.40 -0.06 -8.04
CA PRO A 243 4.00 0.15 -8.44
C PRO A 243 3.24 -1.18 -8.59
N GLY A 244 2.07 -1.29 -7.96
CA GLY A 244 1.27 -2.52 -7.91
C GLY A 244 1.64 -3.50 -6.77
N SER A 245 2.69 -3.21 -5.99
CA SER A 245 2.89 -3.86 -4.67
C SER A 245 1.92 -3.32 -3.62
N SER A 246 1.20 -2.24 -3.90
CA SER A 246 0.10 -1.73 -3.06
C SER A 246 -0.89 -2.88 -2.79
N GLY A 247 -1.35 -2.98 -1.55
CA GLY A 247 -2.16 -4.08 -1.05
C GLY A 247 -1.35 -5.33 -0.70
N GLY A 248 -0.03 -5.32 -0.92
CA GLY A 248 0.90 -6.37 -0.52
C GLY A 248 1.35 -6.22 0.93
N VAL A 249 2.26 -7.07 1.37
CA VAL A 249 2.58 -7.24 2.80
C VAL A 249 4.01 -6.84 3.11
N ILE A 250 4.21 -6.26 4.30
CA ILE A 250 5.51 -6.19 4.96
C ILE A 250 5.53 -7.24 6.07
N VAL A 251 6.52 -8.12 6.07
CA VAL A 251 6.72 -9.14 7.10
C VAL A 251 8.06 -8.99 7.81
N ASN A 252 8.10 -9.43 9.07
CA ASN A 252 9.33 -9.51 9.86
C ASN A 252 10.13 -10.79 9.54
N SER A 253 11.28 -10.99 10.21
CA SER A 253 12.13 -12.18 10.06
C SER A 253 11.44 -13.51 10.42
N HIS A 254 10.32 -13.47 11.13
CA HIS A 254 9.53 -14.63 11.49
C HIS A 254 8.38 -14.91 10.51
N GLY A 255 8.31 -14.20 9.37
CA GLY A 255 7.23 -14.35 8.39
C GLY A 255 5.88 -13.83 8.87
N ARG A 256 5.84 -12.97 9.89
CA ARG A 256 4.60 -12.35 10.38
C ARG A 256 4.41 -10.96 9.82
N MET A 257 3.17 -10.63 9.45
CA MET A 257 2.79 -9.33 8.91
C MET A 257 2.95 -8.24 9.95
N VAL A 258 3.72 -7.21 9.60
CA VAL A 258 3.88 -5.96 10.37
C VAL A 258 3.25 -4.75 9.68
N GLY A 259 2.86 -4.86 8.40
CA GLY A 259 2.12 -3.80 7.72
C GLY A 259 1.57 -4.17 6.35
N LEU A 260 0.60 -3.36 5.89
CA LEU A 260 0.00 -3.38 4.56
C LEU A 260 0.63 -2.27 3.72
N ILE A 261 1.20 -2.62 2.57
CA ILE A 261 1.84 -1.67 1.65
C ILE A 261 0.77 -0.78 1.05
N THR A 262 0.90 0.54 1.18
CA THR A 262 -0.13 1.49 0.73
C THR A 262 0.37 2.39 -0.39
N SER A 263 1.50 3.08 -0.21
CA SER A 263 1.98 4.04 -1.21
C SER A 263 3.50 4.21 -1.23
N ASN A 264 4.01 4.78 -2.32
CA ASN A 264 5.38 5.25 -2.43
C ASN A 264 5.44 6.77 -2.45
N ALA A 265 6.55 7.33 -1.95
CA ALA A 265 6.91 8.70 -2.27
C ALA A 265 7.22 8.84 -3.76
N LYS A 266 6.91 10.02 -4.29
CA LYS A 266 7.22 10.40 -5.67
C LYS A 266 8.05 11.68 -5.66
N HIS A 267 8.99 11.77 -6.59
CA HIS A 267 9.68 13.03 -6.87
C HIS A 267 8.71 14.01 -7.56
N GLY A 268 9.04 15.31 -7.56
CA GLY A 268 8.21 16.34 -8.20
C GLY A 268 7.92 16.10 -9.68
N GLY A 269 8.81 15.37 -10.37
CA GLY A 269 8.62 14.91 -11.76
C GLY A 269 7.75 13.65 -11.92
N GLY A 270 7.12 13.16 -10.86
CA GLY A 270 6.21 12.00 -10.89
C GLY A 270 6.89 10.63 -10.80
N SER A 271 8.23 10.56 -10.83
CA SER A 271 8.97 9.31 -10.67
C SER A 271 8.82 8.75 -9.25
N THR A 272 8.63 7.45 -9.15
CA THR A 272 8.48 6.74 -7.86
C THR A 272 9.84 6.57 -7.20
N ILE A 273 9.91 6.74 -5.87
CA ILE A 273 11.09 6.45 -5.05
C ILE A 273 10.85 5.10 -4.35
N PRO A 274 11.39 3.97 -4.85
CA PRO A 274 10.98 2.64 -4.38
C PRO A 274 11.28 2.36 -2.91
N ARG A 275 12.35 2.96 -2.36
CA ARG A 275 12.83 2.76 -0.98
C ARG A 275 12.33 3.80 0.01
N LEU A 276 11.36 4.63 -0.41
CA LEU A 276 10.62 5.53 0.47
C LEU A 276 9.13 5.27 0.25
N ASN A 277 8.57 4.48 1.16
CA ASN A 277 7.19 4.00 1.09
C ASN A 277 6.48 4.22 2.43
N PHE A 278 5.15 4.16 2.37
CA PHE A 278 4.27 4.37 3.50
C PHE A 278 3.27 3.23 3.53
N SER A 279 3.17 2.58 4.69
CA SER A 279 2.40 1.35 4.89
C SER A 279 1.56 1.45 6.16
N ILE A 280 0.35 0.88 6.14
CA ILE A 280 -0.52 0.84 7.32
C ILE A 280 0.04 -0.23 8.27
N PRO A 281 0.41 0.11 9.53
CA PRO A 281 0.91 -0.87 10.49
C PRO A 281 -0.14 -1.96 10.79
N CYS A 282 0.32 -3.20 11.01
CA CYS A 282 -0.58 -4.33 11.30
C CYS A 282 -1.42 -4.10 12.55
N LYS A 283 -0.87 -3.42 13.57
CA LYS A 283 -1.63 -3.00 14.76
C LYS A 283 -2.84 -2.11 14.44
N SER A 284 -2.75 -1.23 13.43
CA SER A 284 -3.88 -0.41 12.99
C SER A 284 -4.96 -1.23 12.26
N LEU A 285 -4.65 -2.46 11.87
CA LEU A 285 -5.54 -3.39 11.16
C LEU A 285 -6.15 -4.45 12.08
N GLU A 286 -6.00 -4.33 13.40
CA GLU A 286 -6.51 -5.33 14.36
C GLU A 286 -8.01 -5.62 14.18
N MET A 287 -8.80 -4.58 13.88
CA MET A 287 -10.24 -4.72 13.60
C MET A 287 -10.54 -5.52 12.32
N VAL A 288 -9.70 -5.39 11.28
CA VAL A 288 -9.81 -6.20 10.06
C VAL A 288 -9.58 -7.69 10.37
N PHE A 289 -8.57 -8.00 11.21
CA PHE A 289 -8.31 -9.38 11.63
C PHE A 289 -9.39 -9.94 12.55
N LYS A 290 -9.97 -9.11 13.42
CA LYS A 290 -11.13 -9.51 14.24
C LYS A 290 -12.32 -9.87 13.34
N TYR A 291 -12.65 -9.02 12.37
CA TYR A 291 -13.68 -9.30 11.37
C TYR A 291 -13.38 -10.59 10.59
N ALA A 292 -12.13 -10.79 10.14
CA ALA A 292 -11.74 -11.99 9.40
C ALA A 292 -11.94 -13.29 10.19
N ALA A 293 -11.90 -13.22 11.53
CA ALA A 293 -12.08 -14.36 12.42
C ALA A 293 -13.56 -14.61 12.80
N ASN A 294 -14.37 -13.56 12.98
CA ASN A 294 -15.73 -13.68 13.53
C ASN A 294 -16.87 -13.31 12.56
N GLY A 295 -16.57 -12.62 11.45
CA GLY A 295 -17.55 -12.15 10.48
C GLY A 295 -18.48 -11.03 10.95
N ASP A 296 -18.21 -10.42 12.11
CA ASP A 296 -19.07 -9.36 12.67
C ASP A 296 -18.82 -8.02 11.97
N TYR A 297 -19.79 -7.62 11.14
CA TYR A 297 -19.70 -6.43 10.31
C TYR A 297 -19.64 -5.12 11.13
N THR A 298 -20.16 -5.10 12.36
CA THR A 298 -20.14 -3.90 13.22
C THR A 298 -18.71 -3.44 13.57
N ILE A 299 -17.76 -4.37 13.50
CA ILE A 299 -16.33 -4.12 13.68
C ILE A 299 -15.76 -3.25 12.54
N LEU A 300 -16.27 -3.43 11.31
CA LEU A 300 -15.82 -2.68 10.15
C LEU A 300 -16.34 -1.23 10.15
N GLU A 301 -17.52 -0.98 10.73
CA GLU A 301 -18.06 0.38 10.87
C GLU A 301 -17.14 1.30 11.69
N GLN A 302 -16.30 0.73 12.58
CA GLN A 302 -15.30 1.48 13.31
C GLN A 302 -14.18 2.03 12.40
N LEU A 303 -13.88 1.34 11.29
CA LEU A 303 -12.90 1.79 10.30
C LEU A 303 -13.41 2.97 9.48
N ASP A 304 -14.73 3.16 9.40
CA ASP A 304 -15.37 4.25 8.66
C ASP A 304 -15.43 5.56 9.44
N LYS A 305 -15.17 5.51 10.76
CA LYS A 305 -15.23 6.69 11.61
C LYS A 305 -14.20 7.74 11.16
N PRO A 306 -14.60 9.02 11.05
CA PRO A 306 -13.67 10.08 10.69
C PRO A 306 -12.61 10.24 11.78
N ASN A 307 -11.39 10.53 11.38
CA ASN A 307 -10.30 10.88 12.29
C ASN A 307 -9.38 11.88 11.59
N GLU A 308 -9.47 13.14 11.99
CA GLU A 308 -8.74 14.24 11.35
C GLU A 308 -7.23 14.10 11.52
N LEU A 309 -6.77 13.71 12.71
CA LEU A 309 -5.34 13.54 12.99
C LEU A 309 -4.74 12.44 12.12
N LEU A 310 -5.40 11.28 12.03
CA LEU A 310 -4.98 10.18 11.18
C LEU A 310 -5.01 10.59 9.70
N SER A 311 -6.04 11.33 9.30
CA SER A 311 -6.15 11.89 7.94
C SER A 311 -4.99 12.86 7.62
N SER A 312 -4.61 13.74 8.56
CA SER A 312 -3.48 14.66 8.40
C SER A 312 -2.14 13.91 8.29
N VAL A 313 -1.94 12.87 9.11
CA VAL A 313 -0.72 12.04 9.03
C VAL A 313 -0.61 11.37 7.66
N TRP A 314 -1.70 10.79 7.15
CA TRP A 314 -1.70 10.13 5.83
C TRP A 314 -1.64 11.11 4.66
N ALA A 315 -2.10 12.35 4.84
CA ALA A 315 -1.89 13.44 3.90
C ALA A 315 -0.45 14.00 3.93
N LEU A 316 0.39 13.53 4.88
CA LEU A 316 1.72 14.09 5.16
C LEU A 316 1.67 15.62 5.42
N ALA A 317 0.55 16.09 5.96
CA ALA A 317 0.29 17.50 6.24
C ALA A 317 0.75 17.86 7.66
N GLN A 318 1.02 19.15 7.89
CA GLN A 318 1.17 19.66 9.25
C GLN A 318 -0.16 19.50 10.01
N ALA A 319 -0.09 19.09 11.28
CA ALA A 319 -1.28 18.97 12.12
C ALA A 319 -2.03 20.31 12.17
N PRO A 320 -3.37 20.32 12.10
CA PRO A 320 -4.14 21.56 12.12
C PRO A 320 -3.81 22.36 13.38
N SER A 321 -3.53 23.65 13.19
CA SER A 321 -3.07 24.60 14.21
C SER A 321 -4.06 24.89 15.35
N SER A 322 -5.19 24.17 15.39
CA SER A 322 -6.22 24.25 16.43
C SER A 322 -6.04 23.22 17.56
N LEU A 323 -5.09 22.29 17.45
CA LEU A 323 -4.71 21.40 18.55
C LEU A 323 -3.67 22.11 19.44
N PRO A 324 -3.85 22.19 20.77
CA PRO A 324 -2.99 22.97 21.65
C PRO A 324 -1.67 22.22 21.89
N PHE A 325 -0.76 22.19 20.91
CA PHE A 325 0.55 21.55 21.05
C PHE A 325 1.63 22.26 20.23
N LEU A 326 2.17 23.33 20.81
CA LEU A 326 3.60 23.58 21.05
C LEU A 326 3.69 25.00 21.60
N SER A 327 4.15 25.18 22.83
CA SER A 327 4.59 26.49 23.31
C SER A 327 5.83 26.89 22.50
N SER A 328 5.64 27.63 21.42
CA SER A 328 6.71 28.41 20.80
C SER A 328 6.99 29.66 21.66
N PRO A 329 8.26 30.08 21.81
CA PRO A 329 8.58 31.35 22.46
C PRO A 329 8.06 32.52 21.60
N PRO A 330 7.76 33.68 22.20
CA PRO A 330 7.00 34.73 21.52
C PRO A 330 7.86 35.40 20.44
N GLY A 331 7.47 35.22 19.18
CA GLY A 331 8.14 35.80 18.01
C GLY A 331 7.12 36.25 16.96
N LYS A 332 7.26 37.50 16.52
CA LYS A 332 6.26 38.33 15.83
C LYS A 332 5.67 37.74 14.53
N SER A 333 4.42 38.09 14.30
CA SER A 333 3.60 37.90 13.10
C SER A 333 4.25 38.38 11.80
N GLY A 334 4.05 37.63 10.71
CA GLY A 334 4.25 38.12 9.34
C GLY A 334 4.36 37.02 8.29
N GLU A 335 3.34 36.93 7.42
CA GLU A 335 3.25 36.35 6.07
C GLU A 335 4.37 35.44 5.52
N GLY A 336 3.97 34.25 5.00
CA GLY A 336 4.82 33.47 4.07
C GLY A 336 4.60 31.95 4.05
N LYS A 337 3.38 31.46 3.77
CA LYS A 337 3.05 30.02 3.66
C LYS A 337 3.60 29.33 2.39
N VAL A 338 4.92 29.35 2.17
CA VAL A 338 5.67 28.39 1.30
C VAL A 338 7.13 28.21 1.77
N SER A 339 7.63 28.97 2.76
CA SER A 339 9.06 29.02 3.08
C SER A 339 9.58 27.93 4.04
N GLU A 340 8.72 27.31 4.86
CA GLU A 340 9.20 26.46 5.97
C GLU A 340 9.63 25.04 5.58
N PHE A 341 9.07 24.43 4.53
CA PHE A 341 9.51 23.10 4.08
C PHE A 341 10.89 23.17 3.41
N SER A 342 11.17 24.28 2.71
CA SER A 342 12.49 24.59 2.18
C SER A 342 13.50 24.87 3.31
N LYS A 343 13.09 25.54 4.39
CA LYS A 343 13.93 25.71 5.60
C LYS A 343 14.20 24.39 6.31
N PHE A 344 13.24 23.46 6.37
CA PHE A 344 13.45 22.12 6.93
C PHE A 344 14.48 21.31 6.13
N LEU A 345 14.41 21.35 4.79
CA LEU A 345 15.41 20.73 3.92
C LEU A 345 16.78 21.45 3.95
N ALA A 346 16.80 22.77 4.14
CA ALA A 346 18.02 23.56 4.27
C ALA A 346 18.75 23.31 5.61
N ASN A 347 18.02 23.19 6.72
CA ASN A 347 18.60 22.88 8.02
C ASN A 347 19.21 21.46 8.08
N GLN A 348 18.72 20.52 7.26
CA GLN A 348 19.38 19.21 7.09
C GLN A 348 20.67 19.29 6.25
N LYS A 349 20.81 20.28 5.37
CA LYS A 349 22.06 20.56 4.63
C LYS A 349 23.10 21.30 5.47
N GLU A 350 22.69 22.08 6.47
CA GLU A 350 23.61 22.76 7.40
C GLU A 350 24.28 21.81 8.41
N GLY A 351 23.81 20.56 8.52
CA GLY A 351 24.49 19.49 9.28
C GLY A 351 25.62 18.78 8.52
N LEU A 352 25.89 19.16 7.26
CA LEU A 352 26.91 18.54 6.40
C LEU A 352 27.77 19.60 5.70
N THR A 353 28.34 20.53 6.48
CA THR A 353 29.30 21.54 5.97
C THR A 353 30.64 21.41 6.69
N SER A 354 31.32 20.28 6.48
CA SER A 354 32.79 20.22 6.47
C SER A 354 33.20 19.13 5.49
N ILE A 355 33.22 19.49 4.20
CA ILE A 355 33.78 18.65 3.13
C ILE A 355 35.31 18.50 3.31
N SER A 356 35.94 19.36 4.12
CA SER A 356 37.34 19.31 4.54
C SER A 356 37.71 18.07 5.36
N ASP A 357 36.79 17.52 6.17
CA ASP A 357 37.08 16.35 7.00
C ASP A 357 36.90 15.03 6.24
N LEU A 358 36.06 15.02 5.21
CA LEU A 358 35.80 13.83 4.39
C LEU A 358 36.97 13.55 3.42
N GLU A 359 37.62 14.59 2.89
CA GLU A 359 38.83 14.45 2.07
C GLU A 359 40.06 14.00 2.88
N ALA A 360 40.16 14.41 4.15
CA ALA A 360 41.20 13.93 5.05
C ALA A 360 41.02 12.46 5.44
N PHE A 361 39.76 12.01 5.57
CA PHE A 361 39.43 10.62 5.90
C PHE A 361 39.66 9.64 4.74
N LEU A 362 39.42 10.09 3.50
CA LEU A 362 39.61 9.26 2.29
C LEU A 362 41.09 9.12 1.87
N LYS A 363 41.98 10.02 2.31
CA LYS A 363 43.42 9.96 1.98
C LYS A 363 44.20 8.86 2.71
N HIS A 364 43.66 8.28 3.78
CA HIS A 364 44.43 7.38 4.65
C HIS A 364 44.08 5.88 4.59
N LYS A 365 43.20 5.42 3.70
CA LYS A 365 42.79 4.01 3.74
C LYS A 365 42.33 3.37 2.44
N ILE A 366 43.14 3.43 1.38
CA ILE A 366 43.07 2.46 0.27
C ILE A 366 44.49 2.18 -0.24
N PRO A 367 45.08 0.99 -0.01
CA PRO A 367 46.17 0.50 -0.83
C PRO A 367 45.59 0.06 -2.18
N SER A 368 46.02 0.70 -3.26
CA SER A 368 45.66 0.31 -4.62
C SER A 368 46.34 -1.00 -5.01
N LYS A 369 45.55 -1.99 -5.40
CA LYS A 369 45.93 -2.98 -6.41
C LYS A 369 44.68 -3.35 -7.22
N ILE A 370 44.88 -3.22 -8.54
CA ILE A 370 44.01 -3.53 -9.68
C ILE A 370 43.02 -2.42 -10.04
#